data_AF-A0A8S0YRA9-F1
#
_entry.id   AF-A0A8S0YRA9-F1
#
_cell.length_a   1.000
_cell.length_b   1.000
_cell.length_c   1.000
_cell.angle_alpha   90.00
_cell.angle_beta   90.00
_cell.angle_gamma   90.00
#
_symmetry.space_group_name_H-M   'P 1'
#
loop_
_entity.id
_entity.type
_entity.pdbx_description
1 polymer ?
#
loop_
_entity_poly.entity_id
_entity_poly.type
_entity_poly.pdbx_seq_one_letter_code
_entity_poly.pdbx_strand_id
1 'polypeptide(L)'
;MMPRRRRPDLGRRSQSNVRRATSRPSRTDDQRETDQENSRIAMSELRYLVSDNEVDRLRMQRVRAHQTQQQRARHNEIQRIRRRSAPVILERAAFHYDPAIDYCADKSVTIGEMKIICKYCKALKYTGESTGLCCAGGKVKLPQLVPPPDPLRSLISGIGNDSNHFLANIQKYNNCFQMTSFGATHIIQDNFMPTFKVLYQNIFL
;
A
#
# COMPACT_ATOMS: atom_id res chain seq x y z
N MET A 1 6.06 -8.66 -8.72
CA MET A 1 5.31 -8.86 -10.00
C MET A 1 3.93 -9.39 -9.64
N MET A 2 2.85 -8.63 -9.89
CA MET A 2 1.51 -9.18 -9.71
C MET A 2 1.20 -10.15 -10.86
N PRO A 3 0.54 -11.31 -10.62
CA PRO A 3 0.10 -12.18 -11.70
C PRO A 3 -0.95 -11.45 -12.53
N ARG A 4 -0.70 -11.29 -13.83
CA ARG A 4 -1.71 -10.75 -14.77
C ARG A 4 -2.92 -11.69 -14.77
N ARG A 5 -4.13 -11.14 -14.59
CA ARG A 5 -5.37 -11.89 -14.81
C ARG A 5 -5.35 -12.50 -16.22
N ARG A 6 -5.39 -13.83 -16.32
CA ARG A 6 -5.49 -14.54 -17.61
C ARG A 6 -6.77 -14.08 -18.31
N ARG A 7 -6.63 -13.41 -19.45
CA ARG A 7 -7.76 -13.16 -20.36
C ARG A 7 -8.25 -14.51 -20.86
N PRO A 8 -9.58 -14.74 -20.96
CA PRO A 8 -10.09 -15.97 -21.57
C PRO A 8 -9.55 -16.09 -23.00
N ASP A 9 -8.98 -17.25 -23.34
CA ASP A 9 -8.41 -17.52 -24.66
C ASP A 9 -9.55 -17.67 -25.69
N LEU A 10 -9.90 -16.55 -26.32
CA LEU A 10 -10.92 -16.46 -27.37
C LEU A 10 -10.55 -17.32 -28.59
N GLY A 11 -9.25 -17.50 -28.88
CA GLY A 11 -8.75 -18.29 -30.00
C GLY A 11 -9.06 -19.77 -29.84
N ARG A 12 -8.83 -20.35 -28.66
CA ARG A 12 -9.12 -21.77 -28.39
C ARG A 12 -10.60 -22.11 -28.46
N ARG A 13 -11.48 -21.18 -28.03
CA ARG A 13 -12.94 -21.33 -28.09
C ARG A 13 -13.47 -21.25 -29.53
N SER A 14 -12.84 -20.43 -30.37
CA SER A 14 -13.17 -20.36 -31.80
C SER A 14 -12.82 -21.67 -32.53
N GLN A 15 -11.65 -22.25 -32.26
CA GLN A 15 -11.22 -23.51 -32.88
C GLN A 15 -12.08 -24.70 -32.44
N SER A 16 -12.47 -24.79 -31.16
CA SER A 16 -13.35 -25.87 -30.70
C SER A 16 -14.77 -25.77 -31.28
N ASN A 17 -15.31 -24.55 -31.44
CA ASN A 17 -16.59 -24.32 -32.10
C ASN A 17 -16.55 -24.69 -33.59
N VAL A 18 -15.47 -24.33 -34.30
CA VAL A 18 -15.27 -24.70 -35.71
C VAL A 18 -15.15 -26.22 -35.89
N ARG A 19 -14.43 -26.91 -34.99
CA ARG A 19 -14.34 -28.39 -34.99
C ARG A 19 -15.69 -29.06 -34.73
N ARG A 20 -16.52 -28.50 -33.83
CA ARG A 20 -17.89 -29.00 -33.55
C ARG A 20 -18.85 -28.76 -34.71
N ALA A 21 -18.68 -27.65 -35.43
CA ALA A 21 -19.49 -27.32 -36.60
C ALA A 21 -19.14 -28.20 -37.80
N THR A 22 -17.87 -28.55 -37.98
CA THR A 22 -17.39 -29.41 -39.07
C THR A 22 -17.69 -30.90 -38.85
N SER A 23 -17.79 -31.38 -37.60
CA SER A 23 -18.13 -32.77 -37.28
C SER A 23 -19.64 -33.06 -37.19
N ARG A 24 -20.48 -32.02 -37.13
CA ARG A 24 -21.95 -32.14 -37.06
C ARG A 24 -22.60 -32.81 -38.28
N PRO A 25 -22.20 -32.51 -39.54
CA PRO A 25 -22.78 -33.12 -40.74
C PRO A 25 -22.44 -34.61 -40.90
N SER A 26 -21.29 -35.05 -40.37
CA SER A 26 -20.77 -36.41 -40.53
C SER A 26 -21.24 -37.41 -39.46
N ARG A 27 -22.19 -37.03 -38.59
CA ARG A 27 -22.72 -37.89 -37.52
C ARG A 27 -23.80 -38.83 -38.03
N THR A 28 -23.70 -40.11 -37.66
CA THR A 28 -24.73 -41.13 -37.86
C THR A 28 -25.95 -40.87 -36.97
N ASP A 29 -27.10 -41.45 -37.30
CA ASP A 29 -28.34 -41.23 -36.54
C ASP A 29 -28.23 -41.74 -35.08
N ASP A 30 -27.59 -42.89 -34.85
CA ASP A 30 -27.33 -43.41 -33.49
C ASP A 30 -26.50 -42.44 -32.62
N GLN A 31 -25.52 -41.75 -33.24
CA GLN A 31 -24.71 -40.75 -32.55
C GLN A 31 -25.53 -39.51 -32.19
N ARG A 32 -26.48 -39.12 -33.05
CA ARG A 32 -27.37 -37.98 -32.78
C ARG A 32 -28.35 -38.29 -31.66
N GLU A 33 -28.88 -39.51 -31.62
CA GLU A 33 -29.81 -39.97 -30.60
C GLU A 33 -29.13 -40.09 -29.23
N THR A 34 -27.92 -40.65 -29.17
CA THR A 34 -27.12 -40.70 -27.93
C THR A 34 -26.72 -39.31 -27.43
N ASP A 35 -26.38 -38.35 -28.31
CA ASP A 35 -26.12 -36.97 -27.90
C ASP A 35 -27.36 -36.26 -27.36
N GLN A 36 -28.53 -36.50 -27.98
CA GLN A 36 -29.78 -35.94 -27.51
C GLN A 36 -30.12 -36.51 -26.13
N GLU A 37 -29.95 -37.81 -25.93
CA GLU A 37 -30.19 -38.45 -24.64
C GLU A 37 -29.23 -37.95 -23.56
N ASN A 38 -27.94 -37.86 -23.87
CA ASN A 38 -26.94 -37.25 -22.97
C ASN A 38 -27.27 -35.79 -22.64
N SER A 39 -27.79 -35.02 -23.60
CA SER A 39 -28.23 -33.65 -23.37
C SER A 39 -29.47 -33.59 -22.47
N ARG A 40 -30.39 -34.55 -22.59
CA ARG A 40 -31.58 -34.68 -21.72
C ARG A 40 -31.17 -35.04 -20.29
N ILE A 41 -30.26 -36.00 -20.12
CA ILE A 41 -29.73 -36.39 -18.81
C ILE A 41 -29.03 -35.20 -18.14
N ALA A 42 -28.12 -34.52 -18.85
CA ALA A 42 -27.41 -33.35 -18.30
C ALA A 42 -28.38 -32.21 -17.91
N MET A 43 -29.42 -31.97 -18.71
CA MET A 43 -30.46 -30.99 -18.39
C MET A 43 -31.32 -31.40 -17.20
N SER A 44 -31.59 -32.69 -17.01
CA SER A 44 -32.29 -33.23 -15.85
C SER A 44 -31.47 -33.05 -14.57
N GLU A 45 -30.18 -33.37 -14.64
CA GLU A 45 -29.24 -33.26 -13.52
C GLU A 45 -29.06 -31.80 -13.08
N LEU A 46 -28.92 -30.87 -14.04
CA LEU A 46 -28.94 -29.43 -13.78
C LEU A 46 -30.23 -28.97 -13.09
N ARG A 47 -31.38 -29.50 -13.52
CA ARG A 47 -32.68 -29.15 -12.93
C ARG A 47 -32.80 -29.65 -11.49
N TYR A 48 -32.28 -30.83 -11.20
CA TYR A 48 -32.20 -31.37 -9.85
C TYR A 48 -31.30 -30.51 -8.96
N LEU A 49 -30.10 -30.14 -9.43
CA LEU A 49 -29.20 -29.25 -8.69
C LEU A 49 -29.82 -27.87 -8.43
N VAL A 50 -30.52 -27.30 -9.40
CA VAL A 50 -31.22 -26.01 -9.21
C VAL A 50 -32.34 -26.15 -8.17
N SER A 51 -33.11 -27.23 -8.23
CA SER A 51 -34.17 -27.52 -7.25
C SER A 51 -33.60 -27.71 -5.84
N ASP A 52 -32.51 -28.44 -5.69
CA ASP A 52 -31.86 -28.68 -4.39
C ASP A 52 -31.34 -27.37 -3.77
N ASN A 53 -30.71 -26.53 -4.59
CA ASN A 53 -30.31 -25.18 -4.19
C ASN A 53 -31.50 -24.30 -3.78
N GLU A 54 -32.64 -24.44 -4.44
CA GLU A 54 -33.86 -23.70 -4.12
C GLU A 54 -34.47 -24.16 -2.78
N VAL A 55 -34.49 -25.47 -2.54
CA VAL A 55 -34.90 -26.05 -1.26
C VAL A 55 -34.00 -25.58 -0.13
N ASP A 56 -32.68 -25.55 -0.32
CA ASP A 56 -31.73 -25.08 0.68
C ASP A 56 -31.88 -23.58 0.97
N ARG A 57 -32.16 -22.77 -0.06
CA ARG A 57 -32.49 -21.34 0.12
C ARG A 57 -33.75 -21.14 0.95
N LEU A 58 -34.82 -21.88 0.64
CA LEU A 58 -36.08 -21.81 1.39
C LEU A 58 -35.90 -22.28 2.83
N ARG A 59 -35.09 -23.33 3.04
CA ARG A 59 -34.72 -23.81 4.38
C ARG A 59 -33.99 -22.74 5.17
N MET A 60 -32.96 -22.10 4.59
CA MET A 60 -32.25 -20.99 5.23
C MET A 60 -33.16 -19.79 5.51
N GLN A 61 -34.11 -19.49 4.62
CA GLN A 61 -35.06 -18.39 4.81
C GLN A 61 -35.99 -18.64 6.00
N ARG A 62 -36.50 -19.88 6.17
CA ARG A 62 -37.30 -20.26 7.34
C ARG A 62 -36.50 -20.20 8.64
N VAL A 63 -35.26 -20.69 8.63
CA VAL A 63 -34.36 -20.60 9.80
C VAL A 63 -34.13 -19.15 10.20
N ARG A 64 -33.91 -18.24 9.23
CA ARG A 64 -33.77 -16.80 9.51
C ARG A 64 -35.08 -16.17 10.01
N ALA A 65 -36.22 -16.57 9.47
CA ALA A 65 -37.53 -16.06 9.86
C ALA A 65 -37.89 -16.42 11.32
N HIS A 66 -37.56 -17.63 11.76
CA HIS A 66 -37.77 -18.08 13.14
C HIS A 66 -36.69 -17.64 14.14
N GLN A 67 -35.63 -16.97 13.66
CA GLN A 67 -34.53 -16.53 14.52
C GLN A 67 -34.96 -15.33 15.38
N THR A 68 -34.82 -15.45 16.70
CA THR A 68 -35.19 -14.38 17.64
C THR A 68 -34.25 -13.17 17.50
N GLN A 69 -34.72 -11.97 17.91
CA GLN A 69 -33.89 -10.76 17.90
C GLN A 69 -32.59 -10.94 18.71
N GLN A 70 -32.65 -11.60 19.87
CA GLN A 70 -31.46 -11.89 20.68
C GLN A 70 -30.46 -12.81 19.95
N GLN A 71 -30.94 -13.84 19.26
CA GLN A 71 -30.07 -14.74 18.48
C GLN A 71 -29.39 -14.00 17.31
N ARG A 72 -30.11 -13.10 16.64
CA ARG A 72 -29.55 -12.23 15.58
C ARG A 72 -28.50 -11.27 16.14
N ALA A 73 -28.77 -10.64 17.28
CA ALA A 73 -27.83 -9.74 17.94
C ALA A 73 -26.54 -10.47 18.33
N ARG A 74 -26.66 -11.66 18.96
CA ARG A 74 -25.52 -12.50 19.32
C ARG A 74 -24.71 -12.94 18.10
N HIS A 75 -25.37 -13.31 17.00
CA HIS A 75 -24.69 -13.67 15.75
C HIS A 75 -23.92 -12.49 15.16
N ASN A 76 -24.53 -11.30 15.11
CA ASN A 76 -23.88 -10.08 14.64
C ASN A 76 -22.68 -9.70 15.51
N GLU A 77 -22.79 -9.86 16.82
CA GLU A 77 -21.70 -9.61 17.76
C GLU A 77 -20.53 -10.56 17.55
N ILE A 78 -20.79 -11.87 17.42
CA ILE A 78 -19.78 -12.87 17.07
C ILE A 78 -19.10 -12.50 15.74
N GLN A 79 -19.87 -12.05 14.75
CA GLN A 79 -19.34 -11.66 13.45
C GLN A 79 -18.49 -10.39 13.52
N ARG A 80 -18.86 -9.40 14.35
CA ARG A 80 -18.07 -8.20 14.63
C ARG A 80 -16.76 -8.55 15.34
N ILE A 81 -16.81 -9.41 16.35
CA ILE A 81 -15.61 -9.89 17.05
C ILE A 81 -14.68 -10.60 16.08
N ARG A 82 -15.21 -11.52 15.26
CA ARG A 82 -14.43 -12.21 14.21
C ARG A 82 -13.81 -11.27 13.19
N ARG A 83 -14.50 -10.21 12.76
CA ARG A 83 -13.94 -9.19 11.86
C ARG A 83 -12.81 -8.39 12.50
N ARG A 84 -12.94 -8.04 13.78
CA ARG A 84 -11.89 -7.34 14.55
C ARG A 84 -10.67 -8.22 14.81
N SER A 85 -10.86 -9.52 14.97
CA SER A 85 -9.79 -10.50 15.23
C SER A 85 -9.36 -11.24 13.96
N ALA A 86 -9.87 -10.84 12.78
CA ALA A 86 -9.42 -11.38 11.52
C ALA A 86 -7.97 -10.93 11.29
N PRO A 87 -7.06 -11.83 10.90
CA PRO A 87 -5.70 -11.45 10.59
C PRO A 87 -5.69 -10.45 9.44
N VAL A 88 -5.10 -9.28 9.68
CA VAL A 88 -4.86 -8.28 8.64
C VAL A 88 -3.76 -8.83 7.74
N ILE A 89 -4.03 -8.94 6.44
CA ILE A 89 -2.98 -9.26 5.46
C ILE A 89 -2.14 -8.00 5.29
N LEU A 90 -0.98 -7.96 5.95
CA LEU A 90 -0.06 -6.81 5.90
C LEU A 90 0.79 -6.77 4.62
N GLU A 91 0.60 -7.70 3.69
CA GLU A 91 1.32 -7.72 2.43
C GLU A 91 1.09 -6.40 1.67
N ARG A 92 2.15 -5.60 1.53
CA ARG A 92 2.12 -4.28 0.87
C ARG A 92 1.24 -3.23 1.56
N ALA A 93 0.86 -3.43 2.83
CA ALA A 93 0.06 -2.47 3.59
C ALA A 93 0.70 -1.08 3.70
N ALA A 94 2.04 -0.99 3.62
CA ALA A 94 2.76 0.29 3.58
C ALA A 94 2.33 1.20 2.40
N PHE A 95 1.84 0.63 1.29
CA PHE A 95 1.35 1.40 0.13
C PHE A 95 -0.13 1.78 0.25
N HIS A 96 -0.85 1.17 1.19
CA HIS A 96 -2.28 1.36 1.41
C HIS A 96 -2.52 1.51 2.91
N TYR A 97 -2.00 2.61 3.46
CA TYR A 97 -2.16 2.92 4.87
C TYR A 97 -3.64 3.08 5.22
N ASP A 98 -4.10 2.33 6.22
CA ASP A 98 -5.43 2.43 6.80
C ASP A 98 -5.31 2.86 8.26
N PRO A 99 -5.70 4.09 8.63
CA PRO A 99 -5.60 4.59 10.00
C PRO A 99 -6.48 3.82 10.99
N ALA A 100 -7.43 2.99 10.55
CA ALA A 100 -8.22 2.14 11.44
C ALA A 100 -7.45 0.91 11.96
N ILE A 101 -6.28 0.62 11.40
CA ILE A 101 -5.44 -0.52 11.78
C ILE A 101 -4.41 -0.06 12.81
N ASP A 102 -4.38 -0.73 13.96
CA ASP A 102 -3.32 -0.55 14.95
C ASP A 102 -2.07 -1.33 14.53
N TYR A 103 -1.28 -0.74 13.64
CA TYR A 103 -0.03 -1.34 13.16
C TYR A 103 1.01 -1.52 14.27
N CYS A 104 0.96 -0.71 15.33
CA CYS A 104 1.91 -0.77 16.44
C CYS A 104 1.69 -2.01 17.33
N ALA A 105 0.45 -2.49 17.44
CA ALA A 105 0.13 -3.70 18.18
C ALA A 105 0.53 -4.99 17.46
N ASP A 106 0.77 -4.93 16.14
CA ASP A 106 1.10 -6.11 15.35
C ASP A 106 2.59 -6.50 15.50
N LYS A 107 2.83 -7.70 16.03
CA LYS A 107 4.19 -8.22 16.27
C LYS A 107 5.01 -8.41 14.99
N SER A 108 4.37 -8.49 13.83
CA SER A 108 5.05 -8.60 12.54
C SER A 108 5.64 -7.27 12.06
N VAL A 109 5.19 -6.13 12.61
CA VAL A 109 5.70 -4.79 12.29
C VAL A 109 6.86 -4.46 13.22
N THR A 110 7.97 -5.20 13.09
CA THR A 110 9.19 -4.96 13.87
C THR A 110 10.38 -4.71 12.95
N ILE A 111 10.90 -3.47 12.94
CA ILE A 111 12.08 -3.08 12.16
C ILE A 111 13.38 -3.48 12.90
N GLY A 112 13.34 -3.49 14.24
CA GLY A 112 14.46 -3.82 15.11
C GLY A 112 15.40 -2.63 15.38
N GLU A 113 16.50 -2.91 16.08
CA GLU A 113 17.53 -1.91 16.42
C GLU A 113 18.60 -1.82 15.32
N MET A 114 19.19 -0.62 15.13
CA MET A 114 20.30 -0.42 14.19
C MET A 114 21.64 -0.84 14.81
N LYS A 115 21.96 -2.14 14.80
CA LYS A 115 23.20 -2.69 15.40
C LYS A 115 24.34 -2.92 14.41
N ILE A 116 24.05 -2.93 13.11
CA ILE A 116 25.02 -3.33 12.10
C ILE A 116 25.75 -2.08 11.59
N ILE A 117 27.06 -2.00 11.80
CA ILE A 117 27.87 -0.89 11.28
C ILE A 117 28.38 -1.23 9.88
N CYS A 118 28.11 -0.37 8.91
CA CYS A 118 28.63 -0.52 7.56
C CYS A 118 30.17 -0.40 7.53
N LYS A 119 30.86 -1.37 6.93
CA LYS A 119 32.33 -1.35 6.82
C LYS A 119 32.89 -0.17 6.02
N TYR A 120 32.12 0.37 5.06
CA TYR A 120 32.58 1.41 4.15
C TYR A 120 32.28 2.83 4.68
N CYS A 121 31.01 3.13 4.93
CA CYS A 121 30.57 4.49 5.32
C CYS A 121 30.29 4.65 6.82
N LYS A 122 30.45 3.59 7.63
CA LYS A 122 30.15 3.57 9.07
C LYS A 122 28.69 3.87 9.44
N ALA A 123 27.79 3.96 8.47
CA ALA A 123 26.36 4.06 8.71
C ALA A 123 25.86 2.87 9.54
N LEU A 124 24.98 3.15 10.50
CA LEU A 124 24.23 2.14 11.25
C LEU A 124 23.11 1.57 10.37
N LYS A 125 22.91 0.26 10.43
CA LYS A 125 21.99 -0.50 9.59
C LYS A 125 21.08 -1.40 10.42
N TYR A 126 19.90 -1.65 9.89
CA TYR A 126 18.98 -2.67 10.41
C TYR A 126 19.39 -4.08 9.95
N THR A 127 18.96 -5.10 10.69
CA THR A 127 19.30 -6.51 10.42
C THR A 127 18.73 -7.02 9.09
N GLY A 128 17.54 -6.55 8.68
CA GLY A 128 16.91 -6.91 7.40
C GLY A 128 17.36 -6.06 6.20
N GLU A 129 18.29 -5.13 6.39
CA GLU A 129 18.66 -4.16 5.38
C GLU A 129 19.67 -4.71 4.36
N SER A 130 19.39 -4.52 3.06
CA SER A 130 20.31 -4.95 2.00
C SER A 130 21.71 -4.34 2.16
N THR A 131 22.75 -5.02 1.67
CA THR A 131 24.15 -4.58 1.79
C THR A 131 24.42 -3.24 1.10
N GLY A 132 23.63 -2.88 0.09
CA GLY A 132 23.80 -1.71 -0.75
C GLY A 132 22.99 -0.47 -0.34
N LEU A 133 22.06 -0.55 0.60
CA LEU A 133 21.12 0.56 0.86
C LEU A 133 21.82 1.85 1.33
N CYS A 134 22.89 1.74 2.13
CA CYS A 134 23.58 2.91 2.68
C CYS A 134 24.62 3.55 1.74
N CYS A 135 25.40 2.77 0.98
CA CYS A 135 26.52 3.28 0.17
C CYS A 135 26.77 2.49 -1.12
N ALA A 136 25.77 1.72 -1.58
CA ALA A 136 25.89 0.81 -2.71
C ALA A 136 27.11 -0.14 -2.62
N GLY A 137 27.42 -0.62 -1.40
CA GLY A 137 28.57 -1.48 -1.14
C GLY A 137 29.91 -0.77 -1.23
N GLY A 138 29.97 0.52 -0.88
CA GLY A 138 31.20 1.33 -0.88
C GLY A 138 31.47 2.09 -2.17
N LYS A 139 30.55 2.01 -3.15
CA LYS A 139 30.63 2.78 -4.40
C LYS A 139 30.31 4.26 -4.21
N VAL A 140 29.45 4.57 -3.23
CA VAL A 140 29.13 5.96 -2.87
C VAL A 140 29.99 6.35 -1.67
N LYS A 141 30.83 7.37 -1.86
CA LYS A 141 31.58 8.04 -0.79
C LYS A 141 30.90 9.36 -0.50
N LEU A 142 30.31 9.48 0.69
CA LEU A 142 29.77 10.75 1.15
C LEU A 142 30.92 11.67 1.57
N PRO A 143 30.90 12.97 1.20
CA PRO A 143 31.85 13.94 1.73
C PRO A 143 31.68 14.04 3.25
N GLN A 144 32.76 14.44 3.93
CA GLN A 144 32.65 14.71 5.37
C GLN A 144 31.71 15.89 5.59
N LEU A 145 30.80 15.73 6.55
CA LEU A 145 29.90 16.79 6.97
C LEU A 145 30.72 17.87 7.68
N VAL A 146 30.83 19.04 7.05
CA VAL A 146 31.42 20.22 7.67
C VAL A 146 30.38 20.77 8.67
N PRO A 147 30.77 21.06 9.93
CA PRO A 147 29.84 21.65 10.88
C PRO A 147 29.37 23.02 10.34
N PRO A 148 28.10 23.40 10.56
CA PRO A 148 27.63 24.71 10.13
C PRO A 148 28.44 25.82 10.82
N PRO A 149 28.57 27.00 10.19
CA PRO A 149 29.19 28.15 10.83
C PRO A 149 28.33 28.69 11.97
N ASP A 150 28.94 29.42 12.90
CA ASP A 150 28.20 30.19 13.90
C ASP A 150 27.48 31.38 13.23
N PRO A 151 26.28 31.78 13.71
CA PRO A 151 25.62 31.32 14.94
C PRO A 151 24.79 30.04 14.80
N LEU A 152 24.62 29.49 13.59
CA LEU A 152 23.74 28.34 13.34
C LEU A 152 24.14 27.11 14.16
N ARG A 153 25.44 26.83 14.26
CA ARG A 153 25.95 25.72 15.08
C ARG A 153 25.55 25.85 16.54
N SER A 154 25.68 27.04 17.14
CA SER A 154 25.23 27.30 18.51
C SER A 154 23.71 27.09 18.64
N LEU A 155 22.92 27.55 17.66
CA LEU A 155 21.46 27.44 17.70
C LEU A 155 20.96 26.00 17.60
N ILE A 156 21.64 25.12 16.87
CA ILE A 156 21.25 23.71 16.73
C ILE A 156 21.90 22.78 17.76
N SER A 157 22.74 23.31 18.65
CA SER A 157 23.53 22.50 19.59
C SER A 157 22.70 21.83 20.69
N GLY A 158 21.51 22.36 21.00
CA GLY A 158 20.70 21.98 22.16
C GLY A 158 21.23 22.52 23.49
N ILE A 159 22.23 23.40 23.45
CA ILE A 159 22.92 23.92 24.64
C ILE A 159 22.55 25.39 24.83
N GLY A 160 22.01 25.72 26.00
CA GLY A 160 21.63 27.08 26.37
C GLY A 160 20.21 27.47 25.96
N ASN A 161 19.75 28.60 26.50
CA ASN A 161 18.36 29.05 26.34
C ASN A 161 18.02 29.39 24.88
N ASP A 162 18.95 30.03 24.17
CA ASP A 162 18.73 30.45 22.78
C ASP A 162 18.60 29.25 21.85
N SER A 163 19.42 28.21 22.04
CA SER A 163 19.33 26.97 21.28
C SER A 163 18.02 26.23 21.55
N ASN A 164 17.62 26.12 22.83
CA ASN A 164 16.36 25.48 23.20
C ASN A 164 15.16 26.23 22.64
N HIS A 165 15.16 27.56 22.72
CA HIS A 165 14.11 28.40 22.16
C HIS A 165 14.03 28.26 20.63
N PHE A 166 15.18 28.25 19.96
CA PHE A 166 15.29 28.05 18.52
C PHE A 166 14.71 26.70 18.10
N LEU A 167 15.14 25.60 18.73
CA LEU A 167 14.68 24.25 18.40
C LEU A 167 13.18 24.08 18.67
N ALA A 168 12.65 24.65 19.76
CA ALA A 168 11.22 24.61 20.07
C ALA A 168 10.35 25.37 19.04
N ASN A 169 10.93 26.37 18.36
CA ASN A 169 10.21 27.23 17.41
C ASN A 169 10.74 27.12 15.97
N ILE A 170 11.53 26.09 15.64
CA ILE A 170 12.27 25.98 14.36
C ILE A 170 11.36 26.11 13.13
N GLN A 171 10.13 25.61 13.20
CA GLN A 171 9.14 25.76 12.13
C GLN A 171 8.78 27.22 11.86
N LYS A 172 8.59 28.03 12.91
CA LYS A 172 8.28 29.46 12.78
C LYS A 172 9.45 30.21 12.13
N TYR A 173 10.67 29.93 12.58
CA TYR A 173 11.88 30.49 11.97
C TYR A 173 11.98 30.10 10.49
N ASN A 174 11.85 28.82 10.16
CA ASN A 174 11.91 28.34 8.77
C ASN A 174 10.82 28.93 7.89
N ASN A 175 9.58 29.07 8.40
CA ASN A 175 8.48 29.69 7.66
C ASN A 175 8.73 31.18 7.41
N CYS A 176 9.37 31.88 8.34
CA CYS A 176 9.79 33.27 8.13
C CYS A 176 10.83 33.36 7.00
N PHE A 177 11.77 32.41 6.95
CA PHE A 177 12.77 32.34 5.88
C PHE A 177 12.21 31.90 4.51
N GLN A 178 11.02 31.32 4.45
CA GLN A 178 10.35 31.03 3.17
C GLN A 178 9.90 32.29 2.43
N MET A 179 9.72 33.42 3.12
CA MET A 179 9.39 34.71 2.50
C MET A 179 10.63 35.49 2.01
N THR A 180 11.83 34.99 2.27
CA THR A 180 13.09 35.58 1.79
C THR A 180 13.53 34.94 0.47
N SER A 181 13.50 35.68 -0.62
CA SER A 181 14.17 35.29 -1.86
C SER A 181 15.69 35.42 -1.71
N PHE A 182 16.45 34.37 -2.01
CA PHE A 182 17.91 34.46 -2.12
C PHE A 182 18.30 35.09 -3.47
N GLY A 183 19.13 36.14 -3.42
CA GLY A 183 19.88 36.63 -4.58
C GLY A 183 19.18 37.68 -5.43
N ALA A 184 19.40 38.95 -5.10
CA ALA A 184 19.35 40.03 -6.09
C ALA A 184 20.78 40.52 -6.30
N THR A 185 21.36 40.24 -7.47
CA THR A 185 22.66 40.80 -7.90
C THR A 185 22.52 42.26 -8.34
N HIS A 186 21.34 42.65 -8.83
CA HIS A 186 21.01 44.02 -9.20
C HIS A 186 19.89 44.55 -8.31
N ILE A 187 20.14 45.72 -7.70
CA ILE A 187 19.18 46.45 -6.88
C ILE A 187 18.80 47.69 -7.68
N ILE A 188 17.56 47.76 -8.15
CA ILE A 188 17.00 49.00 -8.68
C ILE A 188 16.37 49.74 -7.50
N GLN A 189 16.94 50.89 -7.14
CA GLN A 189 16.39 51.77 -6.11
C GLN A 189 15.46 52.79 -6.76
N ASP A 190 14.19 52.44 -6.95
CA ASP A 190 13.15 53.44 -7.20
C ASP A 190 12.63 54.00 -5.85
N ASN A 191 11.89 55.12 -5.90
CA ASN A 191 11.40 55.87 -4.73
C ASN A 191 10.54 55.07 -3.72
N PHE A 192 10.20 53.81 -4.00
CA PHE A 192 9.50 52.94 -3.06
C PHE A 192 10.04 51.50 -3.13
N MET A 193 10.60 51.01 -2.01
CA MET A 193 11.10 49.65 -1.88
C MET A 193 10.43 48.96 -0.68
N PRO A 194 9.46 48.05 -0.89
CA PRO A 194 8.78 47.34 0.20
C PRO A 194 9.57 46.15 0.75
N THR A 195 10.79 45.92 0.26
CA THR A 195 11.64 44.77 0.65
C THR A 195 12.71 45.20 1.66
N PHE A 196 12.70 44.56 2.83
CA PHE A 196 13.76 44.72 3.83
C PHE A 196 14.95 43.81 3.48
N LYS A 197 16.14 44.40 3.38
CA LYS A 197 17.38 43.66 3.13
C LYS A 197 17.94 43.11 4.43
N VAL A 198 18.02 41.80 4.55
CA VAL A 198 18.80 41.14 5.59
C VAL A 198 20.17 40.84 4.99
N LEU A 199 21.18 41.64 5.33
CA LEU A 199 22.56 41.43 4.89
C LEU A 199 23.16 40.26 5.68
N TYR A 200 23.15 39.06 5.11
CA TYR A 200 24.00 37.99 5.58
C TYR A 200 25.43 38.32 5.14
N GLN A 201 26.29 38.70 6.08
CA GLN A 201 27.72 38.80 5.81
C GLN A 201 28.22 37.42 5.35
N ASN A 202 28.63 37.38 4.08
CA ASN A 202 29.40 36.35 3.38
C ASN A 202 29.77 35.11 4.21
N ILE A 203 28.92 34.08 4.15
CA ILE A 203 29.38 32.70 4.36
C ILE A 203 29.80 32.22 2.98
N PHE A 204 31.11 32.30 2.69
CA PHE A 204 31.68 31.54 1.59
C PHE A 204 31.49 30.05 1.92
N LEU A 205 30.71 29.35 1.08
CA LEU A 205 30.70 27.89 0.99
C LEU A 205 31.97 27.39 0.30
#